data_AF-A0A0N1FWS5-F1
#
_entry.id   AF-A0A0N1FWS5-F1
#
_cell.length_a   1.000
_cell.length_b   1.000
_cell.length_c   1.000
_cell.angle_alpha   90.00
_cell.angle_beta   90.00
_cell.angle_gamma   90.00
#
_symmetry.space_group_name_H-M   'P 1'
#
loop_
_entity.id
_entity.type
_entity.pdbx_description
1 polymer ?
#
loop_
_entity_poly.entity_id
_entity_poly.type
_entity_poly.pdbx_seq_one_letter_code
_entity_poly.pdbx_strand_id
1 'polypeptide(L)'
;MRTRRLALQREAADCLPTWRGCAERRTATAVKGGPNQTDPAAFAAAFREIVTRARARGIRVVGGTITRYGGNGGWTAAREAVQQSVNDVSRYGGIFDAMADFDATVRDSDVPDRIRPAFDSGDHPHFNDAGLQAMADAIDLTSTLTRFFVSVSSAGRDPLGFAFEWTPASRLITTRSVLRTEGRQ
;
A
#
# COMPACT_ATOMS: atom_id res chain seq x y z
N MET A 1 29.44 10.79 -19.75
CA MET A 1 27.97 10.64 -19.76
C MET A 1 27.44 10.50 -18.33
N ARG A 2 27.06 11.62 -17.70
CA ARG A 2 26.45 11.70 -16.36
C ARG A 2 25.22 12.61 -16.48
N THR A 3 24.02 12.07 -16.68
CA THR A 3 22.80 12.92 -16.73
C THR A 3 21.46 12.24 -16.41
N ARG A 4 21.40 10.95 -16.06
CA ARG A 4 20.11 10.29 -15.72
C ARG A 4 19.81 10.13 -14.23
N ARG A 5 20.80 10.33 -13.33
CA ARG A 5 20.62 10.12 -11.88
C ARG A 5 20.14 11.37 -11.11
N LEU A 6 20.24 12.56 -11.71
CA LEU A 6 19.89 13.83 -11.07
C LEU A 6 18.42 14.26 -11.27
N ALA A 7 17.71 13.71 -12.26
CA ALA A 7 16.31 14.07 -12.51
C ALA A 7 15.35 13.51 -11.44
N LEU A 8 15.63 12.31 -10.91
CA LEU A 8 14.79 11.65 -9.91
C LEU A 8 14.90 12.26 -8.50
N GLN A 9 15.96 13.03 -8.20
CA GLN A 9 16.09 13.69 -6.89
C GLN A 9 15.47 15.09 -6.83
N ARG A 10 15.18 15.73 -7.98
CA ARG A 10 14.55 17.06 -7.99
C ARG A 10 13.04 17.01 -7.80
N GLU A 11 12.36 15.97 -8.27
CA GLU A 11 10.89 15.87 -8.11
C GLU A 11 10.46 15.48 -6.68
N ALA A 12 11.34 14.82 -5.91
CA ALA A 12 11.05 14.44 -4.52
C ALA A 12 11.33 15.56 -3.51
N ALA A 13 12.14 16.56 -3.86
CA ALA A 13 12.59 17.61 -2.95
C ALA A 13 11.66 18.84 -2.90
N ASP A 14 10.75 19.02 -3.86
CA ASP A 14 9.89 20.21 -3.96
C ASP A 14 8.61 20.16 -3.08
N CYS A 15 8.48 19.18 -2.19
CA CYS A 15 7.28 19.01 -1.34
C CYS A 15 7.44 19.45 0.14
N LEU A 16 8.47 20.23 0.48
CA LEU A 16 8.59 20.91 1.78
C LEU A 16 9.15 22.33 1.50
N PRO A 17 8.55 23.46 1.98
CA PRO A 17 7.62 23.62 3.10
C PRO A 17 6.44 24.58 2.82
N THR A 18 5.20 24.09 2.89
CA THR A 18 4.06 24.78 3.53
C THR A 18 2.86 23.84 3.43
N TRP A 19 2.44 23.39 4.60
CA TRP A 19 1.56 22.25 4.87
C TRP A 19 0.08 22.47 4.48
N ARG A 20 -0.20 23.21 3.40
CA ARG A 20 -1.58 23.48 2.94
C ARG A 20 -1.88 23.15 1.47
N GLY A 21 -0.88 22.75 0.66
CA GLY A 21 -1.07 22.58 -0.80
C GLY A 21 -1.16 21.16 -1.35
N CYS A 22 -0.77 20.12 -0.59
CA CYS A 22 -0.68 18.74 -1.12
C CYS A 22 -1.96 17.91 -1.00
N ALA A 23 -3.00 18.40 -0.32
CA ALA A 23 -4.24 17.63 -0.14
C ALA A 23 -5.06 17.45 -1.44
N GLU A 24 -4.75 18.21 -2.51
CA GLU A 24 -5.61 18.27 -3.69
C GLU A 24 -5.14 17.44 -4.89
N ARG A 25 -4.05 16.68 -4.77
CA ARG A 25 -3.60 15.79 -5.85
C ARG A 25 -3.19 14.42 -5.32
N ARG A 26 -4.07 13.45 -5.57
CA ARG A 26 -3.85 11.98 -5.62
C ARG A 26 -4.07 11.16 -4.33
N THR A 27 -5.22 11.35 -3.69
CA THR A 27 -5.95 10.24 -3.03
C THR A 27 -7.31 10.10 -3.70
N ALA A 28 -7.44 9.16 -4.64
CA ALA A 28 -8.70 8.87 -5.31
C ALA A 28 -9.61 7.99 -4.42
N THR A 29 -9.97 8.46 -3.23
CA THR A 29 -10.86 7.72 -2.31
C THR A 29 -11.61 8.65 -1.34
N ALA A 30 -12.04 9.83 -1.80
CA ALA A 30 -12.96 10.66 -1.01
C ALA A 30 -14.41 10.40 -1.46
N VAL A 31 -15.16 9.56 -0.73
CA VAL A 31 -16.63 9.49 -0.82
C VAL A 31 -17.29 10.75 -0.22
N LYS A 32 -16.50 11.59 0.48
CA LYS A 32 -16.94 12.73 1.29
C LYS A 32 -16.61 14.12 0.67
N GLY A 33 -16.24 14.23 -0.60
CA GLY A 33 -15.86 15.51 -1.25
C GLY A 33 -16.48 15.75 -2.63
N GLY A 34 -17.02 16.95 -2.88
CA GLY A 34 -17.75 17.29 -4.10
C GLY A 34 -16.85 17.59 -5.33
N PRO A 35 -17.24 17.17 -6.56
CA PRO A 35 -18.36 16.27 -6.86
C PRO A 35 -18.05 14.83 -6.43
N ASN A 36 -18.94 14.24 -5.61
CA ASN A 36 -18.78 12.87 -5.13
C ASN A 36 -18.97 11.91 -6.31
N GLN A 37 -17.92 11.19 -6.69
CA GLN A 37 -18.09 10.02 -7.55
C GLN A 37 -18.89 8.96 -6.77
N THR A 38 -19.96 8.45 -7.36
CA THR A 38 -20.86 7.46 -6.75
C THR A 38 -21.01 6.18 -7.58
N ASP A 39 -20.46 6.16 -8.80
CA ASP A 39 -20.44 4.99 -9.67
C ASP A 39 -19.24 4.08 -9.34
N PRO A 40 -19.49 2.84 -8.85
CA PRO A 40 -18.43 1.87 -8.58
C PRO A 40 -17.60 1.52 -9.83
N ALA A 41 -18.18 1.59 -11.03
CA ALA A 41 -17.45 1.33 -12.27
C ALA A 41 -16.41 2.40 -12.56
N ALA A 42 -16.70 3.67 -12.24
CA ALA A 42 -15.74 4.76 -12.34
C ALA A 42 -14.56 4.60 -11.37
N PHE A 43 -14.82 4.15 -10.12
CA PHE A 43 -13.76 3.79 -9.18
C PHE A 43 -12.91 2.63 -9.72
N ALA A 44 -13.56 1.56 -10.20
CA ALA A 44 -12.86 0.40 -10.75
C ALA A 44 -11.98 0.79 -11.96
N ALA A 45 -12.46 1.66 -12.85
CA ALA A 45 -11.70 2.17 -13.98
C ALA A 45 -10.47 2.97 -13.52
N ALA A 46 -10.65 3.89 -12.57
CA ALA A 46 -9.56 4.69 -12.01
C ALA A 46 -8.50 3.81 -11.31
N PHE A 47 -8.92 2.83 -10.51
CA PHE A 47 -8.01 1.89 -9.87
C PHE A 47 -7.22 1.07 -10.90
N ARG A 48 -7.89 0.54 -11.95
CA ARG A 48 -7.22 -0.19 -13.03
C ARG A 48 -6.17 0.67 -13.74
N GLU A 49 -6.46 1.95 -13.96
CA GLU A 49 -5.51 2.88 -14.57
C GLU A 49 -4.25 3.07 -13.70
N ILE A 50 -4.44 3.33 -12.40
CA ILE A 50 -3.34 3.47 -11.44
C ILE A 50 -2.49 2.20 -11.41
N VAL A 51 -3.13 1.03 -11.26
CA VAL A 51 -2.43 -0.25 -11.20
C VAL A 51 -1.68 -0.54 -12.51
N THR A 52 -2.27 -0.25 -13.66
CA THR A 52 -1.61 -0.44 -14.96
C THR A 52 -0.34 0.40 -15.06
N ARG A 53 -0.41 1.68 -14.67
CA ARG A 53 0.75 2.59 -14.67
C ARG A 53 1.84 2.18 -13.67
N ALA A 54 1.47 1.60 -12.53
CA ALA A 54 2.40 1.08 -11.54
C ALA A 54 3.09 -0.19 -12.04
N ARG A 55 2.33 -1.15 -12.57
CA ARG A 55 2.84 -2.40 -13.14
C ARG A 55 3.79 -2.17 -14.31
N ALA A 56 3.51 -1.17 -15.16
CA ALA A 56 4.41 -0.76 -16.24
C ALA A 56 5.80 -0.28 -15.74
N ARG A 57 5.92 0.05 -14.45
CA ARG A 57 7.17 0.43 -13.78
C ARG A 57 7.72 -0.66 -12.86
N GLY A 58 7.17 -1.88 -12.92
CA GLY A 58 7.55 -2.99 -12.04
C GLY A 58 7.10 -2.81 -10.58
N ILE A 59 6.16 -1.91 -10.31
CA ILE A 59 5.64 -1.65 -8.96
C ILE A 59 4.39 -2.51 -8.74
N ARG A 60 4.42 -3.34 -7.68
CA ARG A 60 3.24 -4.07 -7.19
C ARG A 60 2.33 -3.13 -6.41
N VAL A 61 1.02 -3.34 -6.52
CA VAL A 61 -0.01 -2.54 -5.84
C VAL A 61 -0.86 -3.43 -4.95
N VAL A 62 -0.87 -3.11 -3.67
CA VAL A 62 -1.79 -3.70 -2.68
C VAL A 62 -2.99 -2.76 -2.55
N GLY A 63 -4.19 -3.29 -2.75
CA GLY A 63 -5.43 -2.55 -2.50
C GLY A 63 -5.79 -2.55 -1.01
N GLY A 64 -6.53 -1.54 -0.58
CA GLY A 64 -7.13 -1.48 0.75
C GLY A 64 -8.62 -1.17 0.64
N THR A 65 -9.46 -1.86 1.40
CA THR A 65 -10.90 -1.57 1.44
C THR A 65 -11.15 -0.23 2.16
N ILE A 66 -12.16 0.51 1.70
CA ILE A 66 -12.65 1.73 2.33
C ILE A 66 -13.38 1.34 3.61
N THR A 67 -13.00 1.92 4.74
CA THR A 67 -13.59 1.60 6.04
C THR A 67 -14.96 2.25 6.23
N ARG A 68 -15.67 1.78 7.24
CA ARG A 68 -16.99 2.30 7.61
C ARG A 68 -16.85 3.53 8.49
N TYR A 69 -17.88 4.37 8.49
CA TYR A 69 -17.86 5.64 9.21
C TYR A 69 -19.24 6.04 9.75
N GLY A 70 -20.11 5.06 10.00
CA GLY A 70 -21.38 5.26 10.69
C GLY A 70 -21.18 5.96 12.04
N GLY A 71 -22.12 6.81 12.42
CA GLY A 71 -21.96 7.73 13.55
C GLY A 71 -21.37 9.09 13.17
N ASN A 72 -20.67 9.21 12.03
CA ASN A 72 -20.24 10.50 11.52
C ASN A 72 -21.41 11.28 10.90
N GLY A 73 -21.44 12.61 11.08
CA GLY A 73 -22.50 13.47 10.51
C GLY A 73 -22.58 13.49 8.97
N GLY A 74 -21.53 13.03 8.27
CA GLY A 74 -21.54 12.85 6.82
C GLY A 74 -22.04 11.48 6.34
N TRP A 75 -22.37 10.57 7.23
CA TRP A 75 -22.82 9.23 6.88
C TRP A 75 -24.27 9.23 6.41
N THR A 76 -24.55 8.47 5.35
CA THR A 76 -25.91 8.16 4.89
C THR A 76 -25.94 6.74 4.35
N ALA A 77 -27.10 6.08 4.39
CA ALA A 77 -27.28 4.75 3.81
C ALA A 77 -26.90 4.69 2.32
N ALA A 78 -27.16 5.77 1.56
CA ALA A 78 -26.77 5.86 0.16
C ALA A 78 -25.24 5.87 -0.03
N ARG A 79 -24.50 6.60 0.82
CA ARG A 79 -23.03 6.61 0.75
C ARG A 79 -22.41 5.30 1.25
N GLU A 80 -23.03 4.67 2.24
CA GLU A 80 -22.67 3.32 2.70
C GLU A 80 -22.82 2.30 1.57
N ALA A 81 -23.92 2.34 0.82
CA ALA A 81 -24.13 1.45 -0.33
C ALA A 81 -23.07 1.64 -1.44
N VAL A 82 -22.69 2.89 -1.71
CA VAL A 82 -21.57 3.19 -2.64
C VAL A 82 -20.26 2.63 -2.11
N GLN A 83 -19.94 2.85 -0.83
CA GLN A 83 -18.75 2.30 -0.19
C GLN A 83 -18.68 0.78 -0.35
N GLN A 84 -19.80 0.09 -0.08
CA GLN A 84 -19.86 -1.37 -0.14
C GLN A 84 -19.63 -1.85 -1.57
N SER A 85 -20.27 -1.20 -2.54
CA SER A 85 -20.10 -1.53 -3.96
C SER A 85 -18.65 -1.30 -4.43
N VAL A 86 -17.99 -0.23 -3.98
CA VAL A 86 -16.58 0.05 -4.28
C VAL A 86 -15.67 -1.00 -3.64
N ASN A 87 -15.97 -1.43 -2.42
CA ASN A 87 -15.22 -2.49 -1.76
C ASN A 87 -15.40 -3.84 -2.45
N ASP A 88 -16.58 -4.16 -2.94
CA ASP A 88 -16.85 -5.41 -3.66
C ASP A 88 -16.07 -5.47 -4.99
N VAL A 89 -16.08 -4.40 -5.79
CA VAL A 89 -15.27 -4.35 -7.02
C VAL A 89 -13.76 -4.38 -6.70
N SER A 90 -13.34 -3.84 -5.56
CA SER A 90 -11.95 -3.89 -5.13
C SER A 90 -11.54 -5.32 -4.76
N ARG A 91 -12.35 -6.01 -3.96
CA ARG A 91 -12.09 -7.39 -3.49
C ARG A 91 -12.10 -8.40 -4.64
N TYR A 92 -13.12 -8.32 -5.51
CA TYR A 92 -13.42 -9.38 -6.47
C TYR A 92 -13.11 -9.02 -7.91
N GLY A 93 -12.80 -7.75 -8.21
CA GLY A 93 -12.56 -7.28 -9.58
C GLY A 93 -11.20 -7.65 -10.17
N GLY A 94 -10.32 -8.31 -9.41
CA GLY A 94 -8.97 -8.70 -9.86
C GLY A 94 -8.09 -7.50 -10.21
N ILE A 95 -8.32 -6.36 -9.56
CA ILE A 95 -7.65 -5.09 -9.89
C ILE A 95 -6.23 -5.06 -9.33
N PHE A 96 -6.07 -5.43 -8.06
CA PHE A 96 -4.82 -5.30 -7.30
C PHE A 96 -4.00 -6.60 -7.31
N ASP A 97 -2.70 -6.50 -6.96
CA ASP A 97 -1.82 -7.67 -6.84
C ASP A 97 -2.00 -8.44 -5.52
N ALA A 98 -2.53 -7.74 -4.52
CA ALA A 98 -2.97 -8.25 -3.22
C ALA A 98 -4.00 -7.29 -2.61
N MET A 99 -4.70 -7.70 -1.56
CA MET A 99 -5.71 -6.90 -0.88
C MET A 99 -5.51 -6.97 0.64
N ALA A 100 -5.58 -5.82 1.30
CA ALA A 100 -5.73 -5.71 2.74
C ALA A 100 -7.17 -5.28 3.07
N ASP A 101 -7.92 -6.13 3.79
CA ASP A 101 -9.32 -5.84 4.10
C ASP A 101 -9.45 -5.04 5.40
N PHE A 102 -9.17 -3.73 5.33
CA PHE A 102 -9.28 -2.81 6.46
C PHE A 102 -10.71 -2.68 6.98
N ASP A 103 -11.70 -2.64 6.10
CA ASP A 103 -13.12 -2.65 6.47
C ASP A 103 -13.43 -3.86 7.37
N ALA A 104 -13.09 -5.08 6.97
CA ALA A 104 -13.31 -6.25 7.82
C ALA A 104 -12.50 -6.20 9.13
N THR A 105 -11.28 -5.65 9.09
CA THR A 105 -10.38 -5.55 10.25
C THR A 105 -10.96 -4.69 11.37
N VAL A 106 -11.53 -3.54 11.01
CA VAL A 106 -11.94 -2.51 11.98
C VAL A 106 -13.45 -2.46 12.24
N ARG A 107 -14.25 -3.22 11.49
CA ARG A 107 -15.71 -3.24 11.59
C ARG A 107 -16.21 -3.77 12.93
N ASP A 108 -17.14 -3.04 13.52
CA ASP A 108 -17.91 -3.46 14.68
C ASP A 108 -18.87 -4.61 14.30
N SER A 109 -18.83 -5.73 15.03
CA SER A 109 -19.72 -6.87 14.75
C SER A 109 -21.17 -6.60 15.15
N ASP A 110 -21.37 -5.77 16.17
CA ASP A 110 -22.67 -5.51 16.78
C ASP A 110 -23.36 -4.34 16.09
N VAL A 111 -22.57 -3.39 15.58
CA VAL A 111 -23.05 -2.23 14.83
C VAL A 111 -22.30 -2.15 13.49
N PRO A 112 -22.66 -2.98 12.50
CA PRO A 112 -21.83 -3.21 11.32
C PRO A 112 -21.48 -1.97 10.53
N ASP A 113 -22.25 -0.89 10.54
CA ASP A 113 -21.94 0.37 9.85
C ASP A 113 -20.85 1.21 10.53
N ARG A 114 -20.26 0.75 11.64
CA ARG A 114 -19.27 1.51 12.44
C ARG A 114 -17.91 0.84 12.54
N ILE A 115 -16.94 1.67 12.93
CA ILE A 115 -15.64 1.22 13.45
C ILE A 115 -15.87 0.68 14.87
N ARG A 116 -15.17 -0.39 15.24
CA ARG A 116 -15.17 -0.91 16.62
C ARG A 116 -14.81 0.21 17.60
N PRO A 117 -15.53 0.37 18.72
CA PRO A 117 -15.23 1.40 19.71
C PRO A 117 -13.78 1.37 20.20
N ALA A 118 -13.15 0.20 20.27
CA ALA A 118 -11.75 0.04 20.66
C ALA A 118 -10.75 0.68 19.66
N PHE A 119 -11.16 0.91 18.41
CA PHE A 119 -10.34 1.44 17.33
C PHE A 119 -10.74 2.87 16.92
N ASP A 120 -11.89 3.36 17.37
CA ASP A 120 -12.40 4.69 17.05
C ASP A 120 -11.65 5.77 17.84
N SER A 121 -11.28 6.86 17.16
CA SER A 121 -10.72 8.06 17.79
C SER A 121 -11.78 8.95 18.45
N GLY A 122 -13.07 8.67 18.19
CA GLY A 122 -14.23 9.38 18.73
C GLY A 122 -14.96 10.24 17.70
N ASP A 123 -14.41 10.41 16.49
CA ASP A 123 -15.06 11.19 15.42
C ASP A 123 -15.77 10.33 14.36
N HIS A 124 -15.55 9.01 14.43
CA HIS A 124 -16.17 7.92 13.66
C HIS A 124 -15.61 7.58 12.27
N PRO A 125 -14.80 8.40 11.55
CA PRO A 125 -14.01 7.93 10.42
C PRO A 125 -12.53 7.73 10.74
N HIS A 126 -11.96 8.35 11.79
CA HIS A 126 -10.54 8.21 12.11
C HIS A 126 -10.28 7.20 13.22
N PHE A 127 -9.12 6.56 13.12
CA PHE A 127 -8.67 5.52 14.02
C PHE A 127 -7.77 6.07 15.11
N ASN A 128 -7.86 5.49 16.30
CA ASN A 128 -6.84 5.63 17.33
C ASN A 128 -5.63 4.73 17.03
N ASP A 129 -4.61 4.79 17.88
CA ASP A 129 -3.37 4.01 17.71
C ASP A 129 -3.61 2.50 17.59
N ALA A 130 -4.55 1.95 18.37
CA ALA A 130 -4.90 0.53 18.31
C ALA A 130 -5.56 0.16 16.97
N GLY A 131 -6.40 1.04 16.42
CA GLY A 131 -7.00 0.86 15.10
C GLY A 131 -5.98 0.93 13.96
N LEU A 132 -5.04 1.87 14.05
CA LEU A 132 -3.93 1.98 13.08
C LEU A 132 -3.02 0.74 13.13
N GLN A 133 -2.70 0.25 14.33
CA GLN A 133 -1.92 -0.97 14.52
C GLN A 133 -2.65 -2.19 13.92
N ALA A 134 -3.95 -2.36 14.20
CA ALA A 134 -4.74 -3.44 13.65
C ALA A 134 -4.75 -3.44 12.11
N MET A 135 -4.87 -2.27 11.48
CA MET A 135 -4.78 -2.16 10.02
C MET A 135 -3.38 -2.48 9.49
N ALA A 136 -2.31 -2.07 10.19
CA ALA A 136 -0.95 -2.43 9.80
C ALA A 136 -0.72 -3.95 9.83
N ASP A 137 -1.22 -4.61 10.88
CA ASP A 137 -1.12 -6.06 11.05
C ASP A 137 -1.95 -6.86 10.02
N ALA A 138 -2.99 -6.25 9.45
CA ALA A 138 -3.81 -6.85 8.39
C ALA A 138 -3.11 -6.92 7.03
N ILE A 139 -1.96 -6.25 6.85
CA ILE A 139 -1.19 -6.31 5.61
C ILE A 139 -0.33 -7.57 5.62
N ASP A 140 -0.68 -8.56 4.79
CA ASP A 140 0.16 -9.74 4.61
C ASP A 140 1.46 -9.40 3.86
N LEU A 141 2.50 -9.10 4.64
CA LEU A 141 3.84 -8.81 4.14
C LEU A 141 4.46 -10.00 3.40
N THR A 142 4.07 -11.23 3.73
CA THR A 142 4.63 -12.42 3.09
C THR A 142 4.19 -12.48 1.63
N SER A 143 2.89 -12.46 1.34
CA SER A 143 2.42 -12.45 -0.06
C SER A 143 2.81 -11.16 -0.81
N THR A 144 2.94 -10.04 -0.10
CA THR A 144 3.35 -8.75 -0.66
C THR A 144 4.83 -8.75 -1.09
N LEU A 145 5.74 -9.32 -0.28
CA LEU A 145 7.18 -9.26 -0.51
C LEU A 145 7.77 -10.50 -1.21
N THR A 146 7.08 -11.65 -1.20
CA THR A 146 7.64 -12.94 -1.68
C THR A 146 8.07 -12.91 -3.16
N ARG A 147 7.43 -12.12 -4.04
CA ARG A 147 7.86 -12.03 -5.46
C ARG A 147 8.92 -10.96 -5.73
N PHE A 148 9.27 -10.12 -4.77
CA PHE A 148 10.35 -9.14 -4.93
C PHE A 148 11.73 -9.84 -5.01
N PHE A 149 11.87 -10.98 -4.34
CA PHE A 149 13.13 -11.73 -4.28
C PHE A 149 13.25 -12.86 -5.31
N VAL A 150 12.14 -13.40 -5.82
CA VAL A 150 12.19 -14.45 -6.87
C VAL A 150 12.72 -13.90 -8.20
N SER A 151 12.54 -12.59 -8.47
CA SER A 151 13.03 -11.98 -9.72
C SER A 151 14.51 -11.58 -9.69
N VAL A 152 15.23 -11.75 -8.57
CA VAL A 152 16.66 -11.38 -8.46
C VAL A 152 17.60 -12.60 -8.66
N SER A 153 17.10 -13.74 -9.13
CA SER A 153 17.92 -14.91 -9.50
C SER A 153 17.39 -15.44 -10.83
N SER A 154 18.13 -15.54 -11.94
CA SER A 154 19.48 -16.09 -12.10
C SER A 154 20.17 -15.67 -13.42
N ALA A 155 20.46 -14.39 -13.64
CA ALA A 155 21.33 -13.99 -14.75
C ALA A 155 22.02 -12.64 -14.52
N GLY A 156 23.02 -12.64 -13.65
CA GLY A 156 23.88 -11.46 -13.47
C GLY A 156 24.99 -11.75 -12.48
N ARG A 157 26.17 -12.12 -12.99
CA ARG A 157 27.40 -12.12 -12.20
C ARG A 157 27.71 -10.64 -11.92
N ASP A 158 27.67 -10.23 -10.65
CA ASP A 158 28.02 -8.88 -10.25
C ASP A 158 29.53 -8.65 -10.50
N PRO A 159 30.00 -7.47 -10.98
CA PRO A 159 31.41 -7.25 -11.31
C PRO A 159 32.38 -7.31 -10.12
N LEU A 160 31.86 -7.47 -8.90
CA LEU A 160 32.62 -7.36 -7.65
C LEU A 160 32.80 -8.69 -6.90
N GLY A 161 32.32 -9.82 -7.45
CA GLY A 161 32.73 -11.16 -6.99
C GLY A 161 32.16 -11.66 -5.66
N PHE A 162 31.05 -11.12 -5.17
CA PHE A 162 30.36 -11.66 -3.99
C PHE A 162 29.40 -12.80 -4.37
N ALA A 163 29.55 -13.96 -3.74
CA ALA A 163 28.60 -15.06 -3.81
C ALA A 163 27.74 -15.05 -2.53
N PHE A 164 26.42 -15.01 -2.69
CA PHE A 164 25.47 -15.17 -1.60
C PHE A 164 24.82 -16.55 -1.72
N GLU A 165 24.92 -17.36 -0.67
CA GLU A 165 24.23 -18.64 -0.56
C GLU A 165 23.11 -18.50 0.48
N TRP A 166 21.87 -18.70 0.05
CA TRP A 166 20.69 -18.60 0.91
C TRP A 166 20.20 -20.01 1.24
N THR A 167 20.15 -20.35 2.53
CA THR A 167 19.47 -21.55 3.00
C THR A 167 18.17 -21.18 3.73
N PRO A 168 17.06 -21.90 3.53
CA PRO A 168 15.74 -21.45 3.99
C PRO A 168 15.53 -21.49 5.52
N ALA A 169 16.48 -22.03 6.28
CA ALA A 169 16.25 -22.42 7.67
C ALA A 169 16.69 -21.40 8.73
N SER A 170 17.44 -20.35 8.37
CA SER A 170 18.02 -19.44 9.37
C SER A 170 17.73 -17.99 9.02
N ARG A 171 16.81 -17.40 9.79
CA ARG A 171 16.45 -15.96 9.80
C ARG A 171 17.62 -15.08 10.30
N LEU A 172 18.78 -15.14 9.64
CA LEU A 172 19.95 -14.30 9.95
C LEU A 172 20.78 -14.09 8.68
N ILE A 173 20.93 -12.84 8.25
CA ILE A 173 21.94 -12.45 7.28
C ILE A 173 23.25 -12.33 8.06
N THR A 174 24.16 -13.28 7.91
CA THR A 174 25.54 -13.11 8.39
C THR A 174 26.46 -12.84 7.20
N THR A 175 27.13 -11.69 7.22
CA THR A 175 28.19 -11.37 6.26
C THR A 175 29.50 -11.95 6.79
N ARG A 176 30.00 -13.03 6.19
CA ARG A 176 31.38 -13.50 6.44
C ARG A 176 32.30 -12.80 5.44
N SER A 177 33.12 -11.87 5.92
CA SER A 177 34.20 -11.29 5.11
C SER A 177 35.30 -12.33 4.95
N VAL A 178 35.58 -12.76 3.71
CA VAL A 178 36.80 -13.52 3.40
C VAL A 178 37.88 -12.50 3.10
N LEU A 179 38.74 -12.22 4.09
CA LEU A 179 39.96 -11.46 3.86
C LEU A 179 40.87 -12.29 2.96
N ARG A 180 41.07 -11.82 1.73
CA ARG A 180 42.02 -12.37 0.77
C ARG A 180 43.40 -11.78 1.09
N THR A 181 44.29 -12.56 1.67
CA THR A 181 45.72 -12.22 1.69
C THR A 181 46.29 -12.49 0.31
N GLU A 182 46.50 -11.44 -0.49
CA GLU A 182 47.33 -11.51 -1.69
C GLU A 182 48.80 -11.39 -1.28
N GLY A 183 49.55 -12.50 -1.42
CA GLY A 183 51.01 -12.49 -1.46
C GLY A 183 51.45 -12.54 -2.92
N ARG A 184 52.19 -11.52 -3.36
CA ARG A 184 52.80 -11.40 -4.69
C ARG A 184 54.32 -11.56 -4.53
N GLN A 185 54.91 -12.26 -5.50
CA GLN A 185 56.33 -12.64 -5.73
C GLN A 185 56.73 -14.00 -5.17
#